data_AF-A0A6G3XHS8-F1
#
_entry.id   AF-A0A6G3XHS8-F1
#
_cell.length_a   1.000
_cell.length_b   1.000
_cell.length_c   1.000
_cell.angle_alpha   90.00
_cell.angle_beta   90.00
_cell.angle_gamma   90.00
#
_symmetry.space_group_name_H-M   'P 1'
#
loop_
_entity.id
_entity.type
_entity.pdbx_description
1 polymer ?
#
loop_
_entity_poly.entity_id
_entity_poly.type
_entity_poly.pdbx_seq_one_letter_code
_entity_poly.pdbx_strand_id
1 'polypeptide(L)'
;MSAATTTRSRTARTPVPDRLCAEAVDLARAAAEEAAAPGVVGEHIGVVSEGDRVVTHYFEAKEPGYRGWRWAVTVARASRAKNVTLDETVLLPGDDALLAPEWVPW
;
A
#
# COMPACT_ATOMS: atom_id res chain seq x y z
N MET A 1 -11.40 40.28 -9.81
CA MET A 1 -12.34 39.20 -9.47
C MET A 1 -11.66 37.88 -9.81
N SER A 2 -11.31 37.06 -8.82
CA SER A 2 -10.73 35.73 -9.04
C SER A 2 -11.71 34.71 -8.48
N ALA A 3 -12.24 33.84 -9.33
CA ALA A 3 -13.18 32.80 -8.93
C ALA A 3 -12.40 31.62 -8.35
N ALA A 4 -12.69 31.25 -7.10
CA ALA A 4 -12.18 30.04 -6.48
C ALA A 4 -12.94 28.82 -7.05
N THR A 5 -12.25 27.95 -7.77
CA THR A 5 -12.80 26.66 -8.22
C THR A 5 -12.83 25.70 -7.04
N THR A 6 -14.01 25.49 -6.44
CA THR A 6 -14.21 24.45 -5.43
C THR A 6 -14.35 23.10 -6.12
N THR A 7 -13.29 22.28 -6.11
CA THR A 7 -13.39 20.86 -6.48
C THR A 7 -14.22 20.13 -5.44
N ARG A 8 -15.45 19.73 -5.78
CA ARG A 8 -16.25 18.83 -4.94
C ARG A 8 -15.56 17.47 -4.90
N SER A 9 -15.05 17.09 -3.73
CA SER A 9 -14.68 15.70 -3.45
C SER A 9 -15.94 14.84 -3.57
N ARG A 10 -15.99 14.03 -4.62
CA ARG A 10 -17.04 13.04 -4.80
C ARG A 10 -16.70 11.91 -3.85
N THR A 11 -17.56 11.63 -2.86
CA THR A 11 -17.39 10.52 -1.92
C THR A 11 -17.16 9.24 -2.73
N ALA A 12 -15.90 8.81 -2.82
CA ALA A 12 -15.54 7.67 -3.62
C ALA A 12 -15.95 6.43 -2.84
N ARG A 13 -16.87 5.64 -3.38
CA ARG A 13 -17.04 4.26 -2.93
C ARG A 13 -15.67 3.58 -3.08
N THR A 14 -15.23 2.86 -2.05
CA THR A 14 -14.05 2.00 -2.14
C THR A 14 -14.20 1.12 -3.39
N PRO A 15 -13.32 1.27 -4.40
CA PRO A 15 -13.43 0.48 -5.61
C PRO A 15 -13.30 -1.00 -5.25
N VAL A 16 -14.08 -1.84 -5.92
CA VAL A 16 -13.88 -3.29 -5.83
C VAL A 16 -12.50 -3.59 -6.42
N PRO A 17 -11.58 -4.23 -5.69
CA PRO A 17 -10.24 -4.55 -6.20
C PRO A 17 -10.31 -5.34 -7.49
N ASP A 18 -9.40 -5.06 -8.43
CA ASP A 18 -9.23 -5.90 -9.61
C ASP A 18 -8.87 -7.31 -9.16
N ARG A 19 -9.61 -8.31 -9.65
CA ARG A 19 -9.49 -9.69 -9.16
C ARG A 19 -8.07 -10.24 -9.32
N LEU A 20 -7.44 -10.05 -10.48
CA LEU A 20 -6.10 -10.59 -10.72
C LEU A 20 -5.07 -9.90 -9.84
N CYS A 21 -5.17 -8.59 -9.66
CA CYS A 21 -4.32 -7.86 -8.73
C CYS A 21 -4.54 -8.35 -7.29
N ALA A 22 -5.80 -8.49 -6.84
CA ALA A 22 -6.11 -8.94 -5.48
C ALA A 22 -5.65 -10.39 -5.18
N GLU A 23 -5.57 -11.24 -6.21
CA GLU A 23 -5.03 -12.60 -6.11
C GLU A 23 -3.49 -12.66 -6.17
N ALA A 24 -2.79 -11.55 -6.50
CA ALA A 24 -1.34 -11.49 -6.68
C ALA A 24 -0.53 -11.40 -5.37
N VAL A 25 -0.98 -12.10 -4.32
CA VAL A 25 -0.37 -12.06 -2.98
C VAL A 25 1.08 -12.55 -3.01
N ASP A 26 1.39 -13.60 -3.76
CA ASP A 26 2.75 -14.16 -3.84
C ASP A 26 3.74 -13.20 -4.51
N LEU A 27 3.31 -12.53 -5.59
CA LEU A 27 4.11 -11.48 -6.23
C LEU A 27 4.39 -10.34 -5.23
N ALA A 28 3.35 -9.91 -4.52
CA ALA A 28 3.47 -8.83 -3.55
C ALA A 28 4.38 -9.22 -2.36
N ARG A 29 4.25 -10.45 -1.85
CA ARG A 29 5.10 -10.98 -0.79
C ARG A 29 6.56 -11.04 -1.22
N ALA A 30 6.84 -11.58 -2.40
CA ALA A 30 8.20 -11.66 -2.92
C ALA A 30 8.84 -10.26 -3.05
N ALA A 31 8.08 -9.27 -3.51
CA ALA A 31 8.55 -7.89 -3.61
C ALA A 31 8.80 -7.24 -2.24
N ALA A 32 7.97 -7.53 -1.23
CA ALA A 32 8.23 -7.11 0.15
C ALA A 32 9.51 -7.76 0.70
N GLU A 33 9.67 -9.07 0.50
CA GLU A 33 10.83 -9.84 0.99
C GLU A 33 12.13 -9.45 0.29
N GLU A 34 12.07 -9.02 -0.97
CA GLU A 34 13.21 -8.46 -1.69
C GLU A 34 13.68 -7.11 -1.10
N ALA A 35 12.73 -6.27 -0.68
CA ALA A 35 13.02 -4.96 -0.09
C ALA A 35 13.43 -5.04 1.39
N ALA A 36 12.90 -6.03 2.11
CA ALA A 36 13.09 -6.19 3.54
C ALA A 36 14.36 -6.96 3.89
N ALA A 37 14.73 -6.94 5.18
CA ALA A 37 15.70 -7.92 5.66
C ALA A 37 15.10 -9.34 5.61
N PRO A 38 15.93 -10.40 5.67
CA PRO A 38 15.41 -11.76 5.69
C PRO A 38 14.51 -12.03 6.90
N GLY A 39 13.32 -12.57 6.67
CA GLY A 39 12.43 -13.08 7.72
C GLY A 39 11.62 -12.03 8.50
N VAL A 40 11.62 -10.77 8.07
CA VAL A 40 10.88 -9.68 8.75
C VAL A 40 9.59 -9.26 8.06
N VAL A 41 9.27 -9.82 6.89
CA VAL A 41 7.92 -9.69 6.30
C VAL A 41 6.98 -10.71 6.95
N GLY A 42 5.89 -10.22 7.54
CA GLY A 42 4.92 -11.01 8.29
C GLY A 42 3.73 -11.52 7.47
N GLU A 43 2.61 -11.69 8.16
CA GLU A 43 1.36 -12.18 7.57
C GLU A 43 0.79 -11.19 6.56
N HIS A 44 0.04 -11.69 5.58
CA HIS A 44 -0.78 -10.83 4.71
C HIS A 44 -2.00 -10.36 5.51
N ILE A 45 -2.10 -9.06 5.74
CA ILE A 45 -3.08 -8.47 6.65
C ILE A 45 -4.23 -7.75 5.92
N GLY A 46 -4.14 -7.57 4.61
CA GLY A 46 -5.23 -6.98 3.85
C GLY A 46 -4.87 -6.53 2.44
N VAL A 47 -5.89 -6.03 1.75
CA VAL A 47 -5.79 -5.53 0.38
C VAL A 47 -6.71 -4.34 0.20
N VAL A 48 -6.23 -3.31 -0.51
CA VAL A 48 -6.99 -2.08 -0.80
C VAL A 48 -6.89 -1.76 -2.28
N SER A 49 -8.00 -1.33 -2.89
CA SER A 49 -7.97 -0.81 -4.26
C SER A 49 -7.65 0.67 -4.25
N GLU A 50 -6.58 1.05 -4.95
CA GLU A 50 -6.13 2.44 -5.11
C GLU A 50 -6.68 3.09 -6.39
N GLY A 51 -7.11 2.28 -7.36
CA GLY A 51 -7.58 2.74 -8.66
C GLY A 51 -8.00 1.60 -9.59
N ASP A 52 -8.27 1.94 -10.86
CA ASP A 52 -8.59 0.91 -11.88
C ASP A 52 -7.38 0.00 -12.08
N ARG A 53 -7.52 -1.26 -11.67
CA ARG A 53 -6.45 -2.27 -11.73
C ARG A 53 -5.16 -1.86 -11.01
N VAL A 54 -5.30 -1.14 -9.91
CA VAL A 54 -4.21 -0.83 -8.97
C VAL A 54 -4.66 -1.24 -7.57
N VAL A 55 -3.86 -2.07 -6.92
CA VAL A 55 -4.19 -2.71 -5.64
C VAL A 55 -2.95 -2.74 -4.75
N THR A 56 -3.11 -2.33 -3.50
CA THR A 56 -2.08 -2.40 -2.46
C THR A 56 -2.32 -3.62 -1.57
N HIS A 57 -1.34 -4.51 -1.49
CA HIS A 57 -1.29 -5.60 -0.50
C HIS A 57 -0.54 -5.14 0.73
N TYR A 58 -1.10 -5.42 1.90
CA TYR A 58 -0.44 -5.12 3.17
C TYR A 58 0.07 -6.38 3.84
N PHE A 59 1.29 -6.30 4.37
CA PHE A 59 1.88 -7.33 5.21
C PHE A 59 2.34 -6.73 6.54
N GLU A 60 2.26 -7.49 7.63
CA GLU A 60 2.83 -7.08 8.91
C GLU A 60 4.35 -6.84 8.78
N ALA A 61 4.86 -5.76 9.38
CA ALA A 61 6.30 -5.52 9.51
C ALA A 61 6.80 -6.10 10.85
N LYS A 62 7.78 -7.00 10.81
CA LYS A 62 8.38 -7.63 12.00
C LYS A 62 9.78 -7.07 12.31
N GLU A 63 10.22 -6.05 11.58
CA GLU A 63 11.48 -5.37 11.80
C GLU A 63 11.53 -4.72 13.20
N PRO A 64 12.60 -4.96 13.97
CA PRO A 64 12.83 -4.22 15.21
C PRO A 64 12.84 -2.71 14.95
N GLY A 65 12.06 -1.96 15.73
CA GLY A 65 11.92 -0.50 15.57
C GLY A 65 10.70 -0.06 14.75
N TYR A 66 10.07 -0.96 14.00
CA TYR A 66 8.90 -0.67 13.16
C TYR A 66 7.61 -1.28 13.72
N ARG A 67 7.47 -1.31 15.06
CA ARG A 67 6.26 -1.82 15.72
C ARG A 67 5.02 -1.09 15.19
N GLY A 68 4.03 -1.85 14.73
CA GLY A 68 2.77 -1.33 14.21
C GLY A 68 2.86 -0.78 12.78
N TRP A 69 4.02 -0.85 12.14
CA TRP A 69 4.17 -0.57 10.71
C TRP A 69 3.79 -1.79 9.87
N ARG A 70 3.64 -1.57 8.57
CA ARG A 70 3.24 -2.57 7.59
C ARG A 70 3.94 -2.32 6.26
N TRP A 71 4.34 -3.40 5.61
CA TRP A 71 4.75 -3.35 4.22
C TRP A 71 3.52 -3.15 3.34
N ALA A 72 3.56 -2.15 2.47
CA ALA A 72 2.54 -1.86 1.48
C ALA A 72 3.15 -2.09 0.09
N VAL A 73 2.56 -3.03 -0.65
CA VAL A 73 3.05 -3.43 -1.96
C VAL A 73 1.95 -3.17 -2.98
N THR A 74 2.16 -2.16 -3.80
CA THR A 74 1.22 -1.77 -4.84
C THR A 74 1.54 -2.56 -6.10
N VAL A 75 0.52 -3.24 -6.62
CA VAL A 75 0.59 -3.96 -7.89
C VAL A 75 -0.45 -3.39 -8.85
N ALA A 76 -0.12 -3.45 -10.14
CA ALA A 76 -0.97 -2.94 -11.19
C ALA A 76 -1.10 -3.92 -12.34
N ARG A 77 -2.18 -3.77 -13.11
CA ARG A 77 -2.37 -4.51 -14.36
C ARG A 77 -2.75 -3.57 -15.48
N ALA A 78 -1.88 -3.46 -16.48
CA ALA A 78 -2.14 -2.66 -17.67
C ALA A 78 -3.42 -3.13 -18.39
N SER A 79 -4.07 -2.20 -19.11
CA SER A 79 -5.30 -2.51 -19.86
C SER A 79 -5.07 -3.67 -20.84
N ARG A 80 -6.00 -4.64 -20.84
CA ARG A 80 -5.95 -5.89 -21.63
C ARG A 80 -4.78 -6.84 -21.31
N ALA A 81 -3.88 -6.48 -20.39
CA ALA A 81 -2.84 -7.39 -19.94
C ALA A 81 -3.44 -8.51 -19.08
N LYS A 82 -2.83 -9.70 -19.19
CA LYS A 82 -3.17 -10.87 -18.37
C LYS A 82 -2.29 -10.99 -17.12
N ASN A 83 -1.14 -10.30 -17.12
CA ASN A 83 -0.16 -10.38 -16.04
C ASN A 83 -0.26 -9.13 -15.16
N VAL A 84 -0.07 -9.33 -13.86
CA VAL A 84 0.08 -8.27 -12.86
C VAL A 84 1.57 -7.92 -12.73
N THR A 85 1.89 -6.64 -12.55
CA THR A 85 3.24 -6.13 -12.35
C THR A 85 3.35 -5.38 -11.03
N LEU A 86 4.55 -5.36 -10.44
CA LEU A 86 4.86 -4.52 -9.29
C LEU A 86 4.90 -3.05 -9.71
N ASP A 87 4.31 -2.17 -8.90
CA ASP A 87 4.41 -0.72 -9.04
C ASP A 87 5.40 -0.15 -8.01
N GLU A 88 5.17 -0.43 -6.72
CA GLU A 88 6.03 0.01 -5.63
C GLU A 88 5.95 -0.92 -4.40
N THR A 89 7.02 -0.87 -3.59
CA THR A 89 7.09 -1.50 -2.27
C THR A 89 7.56 -0.46 -1.28
N VAL A 90 6.74 -0.17 -0.27
CA VAL A 90 7.03 0.86 0.74
C VAL A 90 6.67 0.36 2.13
N LEU A 91 7.39 0.85 3.14
CA LEU A 91 7.09 0.59 4.54
C LEU A 91 6.31 1.79 5.10
N LEU A 92 5.09 1.56 5.57
CA LEU A 92 4.19 2.61 6.04
C LEU A 92 3.75 2.38 7.48
N PRO A 93 3.51 3.45 8.25
CA PRO A 93 2.90 3.31 9.56
C PRO A 93 1.48 2.76 9.43
N GLY A 94 1.14 1.76 10.26
CA GLY A 94 -0.23 1.36 10.53
C GLY A 94 -0.83 2.14 11.70
N ASP A 95 -2.06 1.79 12.07
CA ASP A 95 -2.82 2.51 13.10
C ASP A 95 -2.16 2.43 14.49
N ASP A 96 -1.40 1.37 14.74
CA ASP A 96 -0.68 1.12 16.00
C ASP A 96 0.81 1.52 15.93
N ALA A 97 1.23 2.22 14.87
CA ALA A 97 2.62 2.59 14.67
C ALA A 97 3.11 3.64 15.68
N LEU A 98 4.28 3.40 16.27
CA LEU A 98 4.97 4.44 17.04
C LEU A 98 5.58 5.46 16.07
N LEU A 99 4.99 6.66 16.02
CA LEU A 99 5.44 7.76 15.18
C LEU A 99 6.36 8.71 15.96
N ALA A 100 7.20 9.43 15.20
CA ALA A 100 7.96 10.53 15.75
C ALA A 100 7.02 11.60 16.34
N PRO A 101 7.42 12.30 17.42
CA PRO A 101 6.67 13.44 17.90
C PRO A 101 6.59 14.53 16.83
N GLU A 102 5.63 15.43 16.98
CA GLU A 102 5.57 16.63 16.14
C GLU A 102 6.91 17.38 16.20
N TRP A 103 7.35 17.83 15.04
CA TRP A 103 8.60 18.58 14.94
C TRP A 103 8.48 19.89 15.73
N VAL A 104 9.50 20.19 16.55
CA VAL A 104 9.61 21.47 17.24
C VAL A 104 10.84 22.23 16.73
N PRO A 105 10.75 23.56 16.54
CA PRO A 105 11.94 24.39 16.38
C PRO A 105 12.85 24.22 17.59
N TRP A 106 14.16 24.23 17.35
CA TRP A 106 15.17 24.23 18.40
C TRP A 106 15.08 25.48 19.28
#